data_AF-A0A936HZ20-F1
#
_entry.id   AF-A0A936HZ20-F1
#
_cell.length_a   1.000
_cell.length_b   1.000
_cell.length_c   1.000
_cell.angle_alpha   90.00
_cell.angle_beta   90.00
_cell.angle_gamma   90.00
#
_symmetry.space_group_name_H-M   'P 1'
#
loop_
_entity.id
_entity.type
_entity.pdbx_description
1 polymer ?
#
loop_
_entity_poly.entity_id
_entity_poly.type
_entity_poly.pdbx_seq_one_letter_code
_entity_poly.pdbx_strand_id
1 'polypeptide(L)'
;MANLVVELLDRQAIRIVWSTFGILTFDGEGYIDPSAFERHQWARAELALAPPPEESGIAEKVVDAASRFVAQGGSWTPSKALARRIDEVALGRVKCVRL
;
A
#
# COMPACT_ATOMS: atom_id res chain seq x y z
N MET A 1 0.01 -9.03 -4.25
CA MET A 1 1.44 -8.95 -3.87
C MET A 1 1.59 -7.81 -2.86
N ALA A 2 2.32 -7.96 -1.76
CA ALA A 2 2.51 -6.88 -0.78
C ALA A 2 4.00 -6.52 -0.70
N ASN A 3 4.33 -5.23 -0.82
CA ASN A 3 5.69 -4.71 -0.64
C ASN A 3 5.71 -3.69 0.48
N LEU A 4 6.68 -3.82 1.37
CA LEU A 4 6.87 -2.95 2.53
C LEU A 4 8.28 -2.38 2.48
N VAL A 5 8.41 -1.08 2.68
CA VAL A 5 9.69 -0.42 2.91
C VAL A 5 9.85 -0.25 4.40
N VAL A 6 10.91 -0.84 4.95
CA VAL A 6 11.24 -0.79 6.38
C VAL A 6 12.51 0.00 6.60
N GLU A 7 12.51 0.82 7.64
CA GLU A 7 13.71 1.49 8.11
C GLU A 7 14.48 0.59 9.06
N LEU A 8 15.80 0.53 8.86
CA LEU A 8 16.72 -0.25 9.67
C LEU A 8 17.66 0.68 10.43
N LEU A 9 17.89 0.40 11.71
CA LEU A 9 18.98 0.95 12.51
C LEU A 9 19.82 -0.23 12.99
N ASP A 10 21.14 -0.21 12.74
CA ASP A 10 22.04 -1.32 13.10
C ASP A 10 21.56 -2.70 12.61
N ARG A 11 21.00 -2.74 11.40
CA ARG A 11 20.36 -3.92 10.76
C ARG A 11 19.09 -4.43 11.47
N GLN A 12 18.57 -3.71 12.43
CA GLN A 12 17.32 -4.01 13.11
C GLN A 12 16.17 -3.15 12.55
N ALA A 13 15.05 -3.79 12.19
CA ALA A 13 13.88 -3.07 11.69
C ALA A 13 13.20 -2.28 12.80
N ILE A 14 13.08 -0.95 12.61
CA ILE A 14 12.54 -0.04 13.63
C ILE A 14 11.15 0.48 13.30
N ARG A 15 10.86 0.76 12.02
CA ARG A 15 9.53 1.20 11.56
C ARG A 15 9.28 0.87 10.09
N ILE A 16 8.02 0.83 9.72
CA ILE A 16 7.59 0.76 8.32
C ILE A 16 7.41 2.19 7.84
N VAL A 17 8.07 2.53 6.73
CA VAL A 17 8.00 3.88 6.14
C VAL A 17 7.02 3.94 4.98
N TRP A 18 6.76 2.80 4.33
CA TRP A 18 5.81 2.72 3.23
C TRP A 18 5.26 1.30 3.08
N SER A 19 3.97 1.19 2.76
CA SER A 19 3.31 -0.07 2.41
C SER A 19 2.62 0.03 1.05
N THR A 20 2.77 -0.97 0.19
CA THR A 20 1.98 -1.12 -1.03
C THR A 20 1.38 -2.52 -1.11
N PHE A 21 0.13 -2.60 -1.56
CA PHE A 21 -0.60 -3.85 -1.73
C PHE A 21 -1.13 -3.91 -3.15
N GLY A 22 -0.82 -4.96 -3.88
CA GLY A 22 -1.46 -5.28 -5.15
C GLY A 22 -2.77 -5.99 -4.88
N ILE A 23 -3.87 -5.34 -5.27
CA ILE A 23 -5.23 -5.87 -5.17
C ILE A 23 -5.56 -6.64 -6.44
N LEU A 24 -6.10 -7.85 -6.26
CA LEU A 24 -6.66 -8.67 -7.32
C LEU A 24 -8.16 -8.77 -7.07
N THR A 25 -8.94 -8.31 -8.03
CA THR A 25 -10.40 -8.43 -8.02
C THR A 25 -10.79 -9.63 -8.86
N PHE A 26 -11.75 -10.41 -8.37
CA PHE A 26 -12.30 -11.55 -9.08
C PHE A 26 -13.78 -11.29 -9.35
N ASP A 27 -14.28 -11.71 -10.51
CA ASP A 27 -15.70 -11.68 -10.83
C ASP A 27 -16.48 -12.80 -10.11
N GLY A 28 -17.79 -12.85 -10.35
CA GLY A 28 -18.68 -13.86 -9.73
C GLY A 28 -18.35 -15.31 -10.12
N GLU A 29 -17.61 -15.52 -11.21
CA GLU A 29 -17.17 -16.82 -11.70
C GLU A 29 -15.74 -17.17 -11.24
N GLY A 30 -15.08 -16.25 -10.52
CA GLY A 30 -13.74 -16.43 -10.00
C GLY A 30 -12.61 -16.12 -10.99
N TYR A 31 -12.91 -15.45 -12.10
CA TYR A 31 -11.87 -14.93 -13.00
C TYR A 31 -11.32 -13.61 -12.50
N ILE A 32 -10.02 -13.41 -12.65
CA ILE A 32 -9.39 -12.12 -12.36
C ILE A 32 -9.99 -11.06 -13.30
N ASP A 33 -10.34 -9.89 -12.77
CA ASP A 33 -10.62 -8.70 -13.57
C ASP A 33 -9.29 -8.03 -13.98
N PRO A 34 -8.82 -8.23 -15.23
CA PRO A 34 -7.54 -7.69 -15.67
C PRO A 34 -7.59 -6.16 -15.76
N SER A 35 -8.76 -5.58 -16.05
CA SER A 35 -8.92 -4.13 -16.15
C SER A 35 -8.79 -3.46 -14.79
N ALA A 36 -9.35 -4.06 -13.74
CA ALA A 36 -9.15 -3.59 -12.36
C ALA A 36 -7.68 -3.68 -11.95
N PHE A 37 -7.02 -4.79 -12.30
CA PHE A 37 -5.59 -4.95 -12.03
C PHE A 37 -4.74 -3.90 -12.76
N GLU A 38 -4.97 -3.67 -14.05
CA GLU A 38 -4.25 -2.66 -14.83
C GLU A 38 -4.44 -1.25 -14.27
N ARG A 39 -5.67 -0.85 -13.94
CA ARG A 39 -5.94 0.45 -13.29
C ARG A 39 -5.15 0.59 -11.98
N HIS A 40 -5.12 -0.46 -11.19
CA HIS A 40 -4.37 -0.48 -9.94
C HIS A 40 -2.86 -0.33 -10.16
N GLN A 41 -2.32 -0.95 -11.20
CA GLN A 41 -0.90 -0.85 -11.54
C GLN A 41 -0.53 0.54 -12.09
N TRP A 42 -1.37 1.13 -12.94
CA TRP A 42 -1.19 2.50 -13.44
C TRP A 42 -1.23 3.53 -12.32
N ALA A 43 -2.23 3.45 -11.43
CA ALA A 43 -2.34 4.33 -10.28
C ALA A 43 -1.10 4.31 -9.37
N ARG A 44 -0.45 3.14 -9.23
CA ARG A 44 0.81 3.00 -8.48
C ARG A 44 1.99 3.65 -9.20
N ALA A 45 2.06 3.51 -10.53
CA ALA A 45 3.11 4.15 -11.32
C ALA A 45 3.00 5.68 -11.24
N GLU A 46 1.77 6.21 -11.36
CA GLU A 46 1.49 7.63 -11.18
C GLU A 46 1.89 8.13 -9.78
N LEU A 47 1.55 7.37 -8.73
CA LEU A 47 1.94 7.73 -7.36
C LEU A 47 3.45 7.72 -7.15
N ALA A 48 4.17 6.80 -7.78
CA ALA A 48 5.64 6.74 -7.70
C ALA A 48 6.33 7.91 -8.42
N LEU A 49 5.69 8.48 -9.44
CA LEU A 49 6.16 9.66 -10.17
C LEU A 49 5.66 10.99 -9.56
N ALA A 50 4.72 10.92 -8.62
CA ALA A 50 4.18 12.12 -8.00
C ALA A 50 5.27 12.85 -7.19
N PRO A 51 5.30 14.20 -7.26
CA PRO A 51 6.22 14.97 -6.43
C PRO A 51 5.95 14.68 -4.95
N PRO A 52 7.01 14.72 -4.10
CA PRO A 52 6.83 14.59 -2.66
C PRO A 52 5.87 15.66 -2.15
N PRO A 53 5.10 15.40 -1.07
CA PRO A 53 4.28 16.43 -0.45
C PRO A 53 5.17 17.63 -0.09
N GLU A 54 4.83 18.82 -0.60
CA GLU A 54 5.52 20.05 -0.20
C GLU A 54 5.23 20.30 1.30
N GLU A 55 6.28 20.32 2.12
CA GLU A 55 6.20 20.81 3.49
C GLU A 55 6.06 22.34 3.45
N SER A 56 4.88 22.87 3.12
CA SER A 56 4.68 24.32 3.14
C SER A 56 3.25 24.73 3.47
N GLY A 57 3.15 25.30 4.67
CA GLY A 57 2.21 26.32 5.15
C GLY A 57 0.81 26.36 4.53
N ILE A 58 -0.16 25.86 5.29
CA ILE A 58 -1.56 26.32 5.43
C ILE A 58 -2.12 27.08 4.20
N ALA A 59 -2.04 26.46 3.03
CA ALA A 59 -2.87 26.79 1.89
C ALA A 59 -3.56 25.47 1.52
N GLU A 60 -4.89 25.46 1.57
CA GLU A 60 -5.73 24.32 1.24
C GLU A 60 -5.52 23.93 -0.24
N LYS A 61 -4.48 23.15 -0.51
CA LYS A 61 -4.18 22.62 -1.83
C LYS A 61 -5.06 21.38 -2.01
N VAL A 62 -6.18 21.55 -2.73
CA VAL A 62 -6.99 20.40 -3.16
C VAL A 62 -6.14 19.58 -4.12
N VAL A 63 -5.75 18.38 -3.70
CA VAL A 63 -4.96 17.45 -4.51
C VAL A 63 -5.90 16.39 -5.07
N ASP A 64 -5.81 16.12 -6.38
CA ASP A 64 -6.45 14.94 -6.97
C ASP A 64 -5.84 13.67 -6.34
N ALA A 65 -6.65 12.98 -5.55
CA ALA A 65 -6.28 11.79 -4.81
C ALA A 65 -6.87 10.51 -5.42
N ALA A 66 -7.52 10.57 -6.59
CA ALA A 66 -8.14 9.39 -7.19
C ALA A 66 -7.13 8.26 -7.40
N SER A 67 -5.97 8.56 -8.00
CA SER A 67 -4.90 7.59 -8.18
C SER A 67 -4.26 7.14 -6.87
N ARG A 68 -4.19 8.02 -5.86
CA ARG A 68 -3.72 7.65 -4.51
C ARG A 68 -4.64 6.63 -3.86
N PHE A 69 -5.95 6.87 -3.94
CA PHE A 69 -6.98 5.98 -3.42
C PHE A 69 -6.91 4.61 -4.11
N VAL A 70 -6.91 4.59 -5.45
CA VAL A 70 -6.80 3.35 -6.22
C VAL A 70 -5.49 2.63 -5.88
N ALA A 71 -4.36 3.32 -5.83
CA ALA A 71 -3.05 2.72 -5.52
C ALA A 71 -2.92 2.14 -4.10
N GLN A 72 -3.69 2.67 -3.14
CA GLN A 72 -3.74 2.14 -1.77
C GLN A 72 -4.70 0.95 -1.61
N GLY A 73 -5.28 0.47 -2.71
CA GLY A 73 -6.22 -0.64 -2.72
C GLY A 73 -7.69 -0.20 -2.76
N GLY A 74 -7.94 1.05 -3.16
CA GLY A 74 -9.27 1.62 -3.27
C GLY A 74 -9.97 1.65 -1.91
N SER A 75 -11.12 0.99 -1.81
CA SER A 75 -11.91 0.90 -0.58
C SER A 75 -11.39 -0.14 0.42
N TRP A 76 -10.36 -0.92 0.06
CA TRP A 76 -9.85 -1.94 0.95
C TRP A 76 -9.14 -1.30 2.15
N THR A 77 -9.72 -1.47 3.33
CA THR A 77 -9.11 -1.11 4.60
C THR A 77 -8.93 -2.39 5.43
N PRO A 78 -7.70 -2.81 5.77
CA PRO A 78 -7.51 -3.99 6.59
C PRO A 78 -8.11 -3.78 7.98
N SER A 79 -8.59 -4.86 8.61
CA SER A 79 -8.95 -4.80 10.02
C SER A 79 -7.74 -4.41 10.86
N LYS A 80 -7.95 -3.77 12.02
CA LYS A 80 -6.86 -3.40 12.94
C LYS A 80 -5.97 -4.59 13.30
N ALA A 81 -6.57 -5.77 13.47
CA ALA A 81 -5.84 -7.00 13.76
C ALA A 81 -4.95 -7.43 12.58
N LEU A 82 -5.47 -7.37 11.35
CA LEU A 82 -4.71 -7.70 10.15
C LEU A 82 -3.57 -6.70 9.91
N ALA A 83 -3.85 -5.40 10.03
CA ALA A 83 -2.84 -4.34 9.90
C ALA A 83 -1.68 -4.56 10.88
N ARG A 84 -2.00 -4.77 12.16
CA ARG A 84 -1.00 -5.06 13.19
C ARG A 84 -0.18 -6.31 12.87
N ARG A 85 -0.82 -7.36 12.37
CA ARG A 85 -0.13 -8.61 12.03
C ARG A 85 0.83 -8.43 10.86
N ILE A 86 0.44 -7.64 9.84
CA ILE A 86 1.32 -7.26 8.73
C ILE A 86 2.55 -6.53 9.29
N ASP A 87 2.35 -5.56 10.18
CA ASP A 87 3.44 -4.77 10.75
C ASP A 87 4.41 -5.62 11.59
N GLU A 88 3.86 -6.50 12.43
CA GLU A 88 4.66 -7.41 13.27
C GLU A 88 5.51 -8.37 12.41
N VAL A 89 4.99 -8.84 11.29
CA VAL A 89 5.74 -9.68 10.35
C VAL A 89 6.81 -8.85 9.63
N ALA A 90 6.48 -7.65 9.17
CA ALA A 90 7.40 -6.74 8.48
C ALA A 90 8.60 -6.35 9.37
N LEU A 91 8.35 -6.15 10.66
CA LEU A 91 9.37 -5.81 11.65
C LEU A 91 10.09 -7.04 12.22
N GLY A 92 9.83 -8.24 11.70
CA GLY A 92 10.48 -9.49 12.14
C GLY A 92 10.09 -9.96 13.54
N ARG A 93 9.03 -9.40 14.13
CA ARG A 93 8.54 -9.74 15.47
C ARG A 93 7.78 -11.06 15.49
N VAL A 94 7.12 -11.40 14.39
CA VAL A 94 6.37 -12.64 14.21
C VAL A 94 6.78 -13.29 12.89
N LYS A 95 6.90 -14.62 12.87
CA LYS A 95 7.16 -15.36 11.63
C LYS A 95 5.94 -15.31 10.70
N CYS A 96 6.18 -15.01 9.43
CA CYS A 96 5.18 -15.20 8.39
C CYS A 96 5.00 -16.71 8.16
N VAL A 97 3.83 -17.25 8.49
CA VAL A 97 3.50 -18.65 8.20
C VAL A 97 3.01 -18.69 6.76
N ARG A 98 3.67 -19.46 5.92
CA ARG A 98 3.26 -19.65 4.53
C ARG A 98 2.01 -20.52 4.54
N LEU A 99 0.90 -19.99 4.03
CA LEU A 99 -0.35 -20.72 3.82
C LEU A 99 -0.18 -21.75 2.69
#